data_AF-A0A970ZR81-F1
#
_entry.id   AF-A0A970ZR81-F1
#
_cell.length_a   1.000
_cell.length_b   1.000
_cell.length_c   1.000
_cell.angle_alpha   90.00
_cell.angle_beta   90.00
_cell.angle_gamma   90.00
#
_symmetry.space_group_name_H-M   'P 1'
#
loop_
_entity.id
_entity.type
_entity.pdbx_description
1 polymer ?
#
loop_
_entity_poly.entity_id
_entity_poly.type
_entity_poly.pdbx_seq_one_letter_code
_entity_poly.pdbx_strand_id
1 'polypeptide(L)' 'MSDKNRHHTSSIYHSSMPYFMRFSFSAFGLHQGALPGYAASHGCIRLTHEGARHLFGKLQVGDYAVVQP' A
#
# COMPACT_ATOMS: atom_id res chain seq x y z
N MET A 1 4.58 -9.63 -2.27
CA MET A 1 4.18 -8.95 -1.02
C MET A 1 5.02 -9.54 0.09
N SER A 2 5.84 -8.74 0.76
CA SER A 2 6.72 -9.22 1.85
C SER A 2 6.05 -9.19 3.21
N ASP A 3 5.16 -8.22 3.45
CA ASP A 3 4.40 -8.09 4.69
C ASP A 3 3.08 -7.34 4.47
N LYS A 4 2.19 -7.46 5.46
CA LYS A 4 0.89 -6.78 5.49
C LYS A 4 0.59 -6.28 6.90
N ASN A 5 0.18 -5.01 7.01
CA ASN A 5 -0.21 -4.41 8.27
C ASN A 5 -1.43 -3.49 8.08
N ARG A 6 -2.52 -3.81 8.78
CA ARG A 6 -3.78 -3.06 8.69
C ARG A 6 -3.68 -1.63 9.21
N HIS A 7 -2.83 -1.41 10.21
CA HIS A 7 -2.69 -0.14 10.93
C HIS A 7 -1.24 0.37 10.85
N HIS A 8 -0.65 0.32 9.65
CA HIS A 8 0.72 0.77 9.47
C HIS A 8 0.82 2.29 9.62
N THR A 9 1.90 2.73 10.27
CA THR A 9 2.33 4.11 10.30
C THR A 9 3.75 4.15 9.74
N SER A 10 3.98 5.01 8.75
CA SER A 10 5.30 5.17 8.15
C SER A 10 6.27 5.79 9.16
N SER A 11 7.44 5.18 9.35
CA SER A 11 8.52 5.75 10.18
C SER A 11 9.26 6.90 9.49
N ILE A 12 9.13 7.03 8.16
CA ILE A 12 9.81 8.08 7.37
C ILE A 12 8.90 9.30 7.28
N TYR A 13 7.62 9.09 6.95
CA TYR A 13 6.66 10.17 6.73
C TYR A 13 5.75 10.46 7.92
N HIS A 14 5.87 9.70 9.02
CA HIS A 14 5.05 9.85 10.22
C HIS A 14 3.54 9.88 9.93
N SER A 15 3.12 9.15 8.89
CA SER A 15 1.77 9.21 8.32
C SER A 15 1.10 7.85 8.43
N SER A 16 -0.21 7.85 8.74
CA SER A 16 -1.02 6.64 8.77
C SER A 16 -1.26 6.11 7.36
N MET A 17 -1.01 4.82 7.17
CA MET A 17 -1.17 4.09 5.91
C MET A 17 -2.01 2.83 6.16
N PRO A 18 -3.34 2.94 6.28
CA PRO A 18 -4.19 1.80 6.55
C PRO A 18 -4.13 0.75 5.43
N TYR A 19 -4.25 -0.52 5.78
CA TYR A 19 -4.18 -1.66 4.84
C TYR A 19 -2.88 -1.72 4.05
N PHE A 20 -1.75 -1.42 4.68
CA PHE A 20 -0.44 -1.44 4.04
C PHE A 20 -0.04 -2.86 3.62
N MET A 21 0.38 -3.01 2.36
CA MET A 21 0.90 -4.24 1.78
C MET A 21 2.23 -3.93 1.10
N ARG A 22 3.34 -4.42 1.66
CA ARG A 22 4.70 -4.04 1.24
C ARG A 22 5.16 -4.84 0.02
N PHE A 23 5.81 -4.15 -0.91
CA PHE A 23 6.55 -4.80 -2.00
C PHE A 23 7.95 -5.17 -1.56
N SER A 24 8.35 -6.44 -1.75
CA SER A 24 9.74 -6.93 -1.75
C SER A 24 10.69 -6.26 -0.74
N PHE A 25 10.29 -6.16 0.53
CA PHE A 25 11.09 -5.55 1.62
C PHE A 25 11.49 -4.08 1.40
N SER A 26 10.88 -3.42 0.42
CA SER A 26 11.13 -2.02 0.07
C SER A 26 10.39 -1.07 1.01
N ALA A 27 10.70 0.23 0.96
CA ALA A 27 10.02 1.24 1.77
C ALA A 27 8.59 1.59 1.30
N PHE A 28 8.10 0.98 0.21
CA PHE A 28 6.82 1.33 -0.42
C PHE A 28 5.93 0.09 -0.69
N GLY A 29 4.65 0.37 -0.94
CA GLY A 29 3.61 -0.65 -1.04
C GLY A 29 2.26 -0.11 -1.52
N LEU A 30 1.23 -0.94 -1.40
CA LEU A 30 -0.17 -0.55 -1.53
C LEU A 30 -0.70 -0.07 -0.18
N HIS A 31 -1.51 0.98 -0.14
CA HIS A 31 -2.29 1.33 1.05
C HIS A 31 -3.50 2.21 0.74
N GLN A 32 -4.42 2.33 1.70
CA GLN A 32 -5.49 3.30 1.63
C GLN A 32 -4.94 4.74 1.68
N GLY A 33 -5.42 5.61 0.80
CA GLY A 33 -5.15 7.05 0.87
C GLY A 33 -6.08 7.88 -0.02
N ALA A 34 -5.98 9.20 0.07
CA ALA A 34 -6.71 10.10 -0.82
C ALA A 34 -6.22 9.96 -2.28
N LEU A 35 -7.14 10.02 -3.24
CA LEU A 35 -6.85 9.96 -4.68
C LEU A 35 -7.23 11.28 -5.36
N PRO A 36 -6.34 12.28 -5.36
CA PRO A 36 -6.67 13.61 -5.85
C PRO A 36 -6.67 13.74 -7.39
N GLY A 37 -6.58 12.63 -8.13
CA GLY A 37 -6.51 12.62 -9.59
C GLY A 37 -5.12 12.85 -10.18
N TYR A 38 -4.09 13.02 -9.35
CA TYR A 38 -2.68 13.11 -9.76
C TYR A 38 -1.77 12.32 -8.83
N ALA A 39 -0.54 12.05 -9.28
CA ALA A 39 0.48 11.38 -8.48
C ALA A 39 0.87 12.26 -7.28
N ALA A 40 0.42 11.86 -6.08
CA ALA A 40 0.66 12.61 -4.83
C ALA A 40 1.12 11.67 -3.70
N SER A 41 1.92 10.67 -4.05
CA SER A 41 2.60 9.78 -3.11
C SER A 41 4.10 9.82 -3.36
N HIS A 42 4.89 9.40 -2.37
CA HIS A 42 6.34 9.24 -2.50
C HIS A 42 6.74 7.84 -2.98
N GLY A 43 5.95 7.26 -3.90
CA GLY A 43 6.19 5.93 -4.49
C GLY A 43 5.21 4.83 -4.05
N CYS A 44 4.46 5.03 -2.97
CA CYS A 44 3.37 4.11 -2.62
C CYS A 44 2.19 4.23 -3.59
N ILE A 45 1.51 3.12 -3.86
CA ILE A 45 0.29 3.13 -4.67
C ILE A 45 -0.89 3.29 -3.71
N ARG A 46 -1.54 4.46 -3.80
CA ARG A 46 -2.73 4.75 -3.00
C ARG A 46 -3.95 4.11 -3.64
N LEU A 47 -4.83 3.59 -2.79
CA LEU A 47 -6.09 2.98 -3.15
C LEU A 47 -7.24 3.67 -2.40
N THR A 48 -8.45 3.60 -2.96
CA THR A 48 -9.66 3.92 -2.21
C THR A 48 -9.79 2.99 -0.99
N HIS A 49 -10.58 3.40 0.01
CA HIS A 49 -10.80 2.56 1.19
C HIS A 49 -11.31 1.16 0.83
N GLU A 50 -12.28 1.07 -0.07
CA GLU A 50 -12.85 -0.20 -0.52
C GLU A 50 -11.83 -1.06 -1.27
N GLY A 51 -11.05 -0.46 -2.18
CA GLY A 51 -10.01 -1.17 -2.93
C GLY A 51 -8.91 -1.70 -2.01
N ALA A 52 -8.46 -0.88 -1.05
CA ALA A 52 -7.46 -1.28 -0.07
C ALA A 52 -7.97 -2.43 0.80
N ARG A 53 -9.21 -2.35 1.31
CA ARG A 53 -9.84 -3.42 2.10
C ARG A 53 -9.99 -4.70 1.29
N HIS A 54 -10.43 -4.60 0.04
CA HIS A 54 -10.64 -5.77 -0.84
C HIS A 54 -9.34 -6.50 -1.11
N LEU A 55 -8.31 -5.79 -1.58
CA LEU A 55 -7.00 -6.38 -1.88
C LEU A 55 -6.30 -6.89 -0.62
N PHE A 56 -6.41 -6.18 0.50
CA PHE A 56 -5.89 -6.67 1.77
C PHE A 56 -6.60 -7.93 2.24
N GLY A 57 -7.86 -8.17 1.90
CA GLY A 57 -8.54 -9.43 2.19
C GLY A 57 -8.08 -10.59 1.30
N LYS A 58 -7.78 -10.30 0.04
CA LYS A 58 -7.46 -11.33 -0.97
C LYS A 58 -5.99 -11.69 -1.07
N LEU A 59 -5.11 -10.71 -1.05
CA LEU A 59 -3.67 -10.92 -1.27
C LEU A 59 -3.03 -11.54 -0.04
N GLN A 60 -2.06 -12.42 -0.24
CA GLN A 60 -1.28 -13.07 0.80
C GLN A 60 0.17 -12.60 0.78
N VAL A 61 0.87 -12.77 1.91
CA VAL A 61 2.33 -12.63 1.94
C VAL A 61 2.90 -13.72 1.04
N GLY A 62 3.81 -13.35 0.15
CA GLY A 62 4.33 -14.22 -0.92
C GLY A 62 3.77 -13.91 -2.31
N ASP A 63 2.60 -13.28 -2.43
CA ASP A 63 2.00 -12.97 -3.75
C ASP A 63 2.90 -12.05 -4.58
N TYR A 64 3.02 -12.33 -5.87
CA TYR A 64 3.84 -11.51 -6.77
C TYR A 64 3.07 -10.31 -7.32
N ALA A 65 3.75 -9.18 -7.46
CA ALA A 65 3.21 -7.97 -8.07
C ALA A 65 4.17 -7.44 -9.12
N VAL A 66 3.63 -7.04 -10.27
CA VAL A 66 4.37 -6.36 -11.34
C VAL A 66 3.84 -4.94 -11.45
N VAL A 67 4.74 -3.96 -11.40
CA VAL A 67 4.43 -2.55 -11.66
C VAL A 67 4.94 -2.24 -13.06
N GLN A 68 4.07 -1.74 -13.92
CA GLN A 68 4.38 -1.39 -15.31
C GLN A 68 4.08 0.09 -15.55
N PRO A 69 4.75 0.73 -16.54
CA PRO A 69 4.43 2.10 -16.97
C PRO A 69 3.00 2.26 -17.46
#